data_AF-A0A3R7PBV2-F1
#
_entry.id   AF-A0A3R7PBV2-F1
#
_cell.length_a   1.000
_cell.length_b   1.000
_cell.length_c   1.000
_cell.angle_alpha   90.00
_cell.angle_beta   90.00
_cell.angle_gamma   90.00
#
_symmetry.space_group_name_H-M   'P 1'
#
loop_
_entity.id
_entity.type
_entity.pdbx_description
1 polymer ?
#
loop_
_entity_poly.entity_id
_entity_poly.type
_entity_poly.pdbx_seq_one_letter_code
_entity_poly.pdbx_strand_id
1 'polypeptide(L)'
;MAMAQSLQYPFAQTKAANQARMRAERLNGGLSRYRADRCMYTLRGEGCLVSNTESGFVFRFQGGAPGWQQQIPPEPTVLTEIRVSADGDRILDVPYNGPLLPDTQSDFPSTSQDP
;
A
#
# COMPACT_ATOMS: atom_id res chain seq x y z
N MET A 1 0.57 15.06 19.10
CA MET A 1 1.53 14.21 19.84
C MET A 1 1.62 12.88 19.10
N ALA A 2 2.76 12.52 18.51
CA ALA A 2 2.90 11.31 17.67
C ALA A 2 4.27 10.64 17.85
N MET A 3 4.77 10.57 19.09
CA MET A 3 6.13 10.09 19.39
C MET A 3 6.16 8.85 20.29
N ALA A 4 5.02 8.29 20.72
CA ALA A 4 4.98 7.22 21.72
C ALA A 4 4.99 5.79 21.14
N GLN A 5 4.57 5.57 19.90
CA GLN A 5 4.35 4.22 19.39
C GLN A 5 5.63 3.53 18.87
N SER A 6 6.59 4.30 18.36
CA SER A 6 7.85 3.76 17.82
C SER A 6 8.75 3.15 18.89
N LEU A 7 8.66 3.63 20.14
CA LEU A 7 9.42 3.10 21.27
C LEU A 7 8.80 1.80 21.83
N GLN A 8 7.48 1.65 21.74
CA GLN A 8 6.77 0.46 22.24
C GLN A 8 6.92 -0.74 21.30
N TYR A 9 6.97 -0.49 19.97
CA TYR A 9 7.04 -1.54 18.96
C TYR A 9 8.04 -1.18 17.84
N PRO A 10 9.35 -1.38 18.04
CA PRO A 10 10.40 -0.93 17.11
C PRO A 10 10.30 -1.56 15.70
N PHE A 11 9.55 -2.65 15.55
CA PHE A 11 9.36 -3.36 14.27
C PHE A 11 7.91 -3.39 13.78
N ALA A 12 6.99 -2.66 14.42
CA ALA A 12 5.56 -2.70 14.08
C ALA A 12 5.30 -2.41 12.61
N GLN A 13 5.89 -1.37 12.05
CA GLN A 13 5.67 -1.01 10.64
C GLN A 13 6.18 -2.09 9.68
N THR A 14 7.34 -2.69 9.95
CA THR A 14 7.86 -3.80 9.13
C THR A 14 6.93 -5.01 9.17
N LYS A 15 6.43 -5.36 10.36
CA LYS A 15 5.44 -6.44 10.52
C LYS A 15 4.16 -6.08 9.78
N ALA A 16 3.68 -4.85 9.92
CA ALA A 16 2.47 -4.37 9.28
C ALA A 16 2.55 -4.41 7.75
N ALA A 17 3.65 -3.94 7.17
CA ALA A 17 3.88 -4.01 5.72
C ALA A 17 3.88 -5.47 5.23
N ASN A 18 4.52 -6.38 5.97
CA ASN A 18 4.49 -7.81 5.65
C ASN A 18 3.08 -8.40 5.75
N GLN A 19 2.32 -8.07 6.78
CA GLN A 19 0.93 -8.51 6.94
C GLN A 19 0.05 -8.01 5.79
N ALA A 20 0.13 -6.71 5.46
CA ALA A 20 -0.62 -6.10 4.38
C ALA A 20 -0.29 -6.75 3.03
N ARG A 21 1.00 -6.92 2.72
CA ARG A 21 1.45 -7.59 1.49
C ARG A 21 0.93 -9.02 1.39
N MET A 22 1.15 -9.84 2.41
CA MET A 22 0.69 -11.25 2.41
C MET A 22 -0.83 -11.35 2.31
N ARG A 23 -1.56 -10.40 2.92
CA ARG A 23 -3.02 -10.34 2.85
C ARG A 23 -3.49 -10.03 1.43
N ALA A 24 -2.89 -9.05 0.76
CA ALA A 24 -3.19 -8.73 -0.63
C ALA A 24 -2.85 -9.89 -1.58
N GLU A 25 -1.69 -10.52 -1.41
CA GLU A 25 -1.29 -11.69 -2.20
C GLU A 25 -2.30 -12.84 -2.04
N ARG A 26 -2.80 -13.09 -0.83
CA ARG A 26 -3.83 -14.11 -0.59
C ARG A 26 -5.18 -13.76 -1.22
N LEU A 27 -5.61 -12.50 -1.11
CA LEU A 27 -6.89 -12.03 -1.66
C LEU A 27 -6.93 -12.13 -3.19
N ASN A 28 -5.80 -11.89 -3.84
CA ASN A 28 -5.71 -11.80 -5.30
C ASN A 28 -5.19 -13.09 -5.96
N GLY A 29 -5.43 -14.24 -5.32
CA GLY A 29 -5.19 -15.56 -5.93
C GLY A 29 -3.78 -16.14 -5.73
N GLY A 30 -3.00 -15.57 -4.80
CA GLY A 30 -1.68 -16.07 -4.42
C GLY A 30 -0.54 -15.57 -5.31
N LEU A 31 0.70 -15.94 -4.93
CA LEU A 31 1.93 -15.46 -5.55
C LEU A 31 2.10 -15.85 -7.03
N SER A 32 1.37 -16.86 -7.51
CA SER A 32 1.36 -17.27 -8.92
C SER A 32 0.47 -16.37 -9.79
N ARG A 33 -0.44 -15.59 -9.19
CA ARG A 33 -1.40 -14.73 -9.88
C ARG A 33 -1.24 -13.25 -9.56
N TYR A 34 -0.61 -12.93 -8.44
CA TYR A 34 -0.50 -11.56 -7.97
C TYR A 34 0.85 -11.24 -7.32
N ARG A 35 1.37 -10.07 -7.63
CA ARG A 35 2.48 -9.40 -6.94
C ARG A 35 2.07 -7.98 -6.59
N ALA A 36 2.28 -7.58 -5.33
CA ALA A 36 2.14 -6.19 -4.92
C ALA A 36 3.21 -5.32 -5.60
N ASP A 37 2.99 -4.01 -5.61
CA ASP A 37 3.97 -3.02 -6.01
C ASP A 37 5.27 -3.14 -5.20
N ARG A 38 6.40 -2.84 -5.85
CA ARG A 38 7.75 -2.82 -5.28
C ARG A 38 7.83 -1.99 -4.01
N CYS A 39 7.05 -0.92 -3.86
CA CYS A 39 6.99 -0.11 -2.64
C CYS A 39 6.73 -0.94 -1.36
N MET A 40 6.01 -2.07 -1.46
CA MET A 40 5.69 -2.95 -0.32
C MET A 40 6.86 -3.89 0.05
N TYR A 41 7.88 -3.99 -0.80
CA TYR A 41 9.08 -4.78 -0.58
C TYR A 41 10.29 -3.93 -0.15
N THR A 42 10.17 -2.60 -0.21
CA THR A 42 11.19 -1.66 0.26
C THR A 42 10.93 -1.26 1.71
N LEU A 43 11.85 -0.46 2.28
CA LEU A 43 11.92 -0.04 3.69
C LEU A 43 10.54 0.09 4.38
N ARG A 44 10.13 -0.96 5.09
CA ARG A 44 8.88 -1.02 5.87
C ARG A 44 7.61 -0.59 5.11
N GLY A 45 7.59 -0.72 3.78
CA GLY A 45 6.46 -0.31 2.96
C GLY A 45 6.26 1.20 2.85
N GLU A 46 7.25 2.03 3.18
CA GLU A 46 7.12 3.50 3.29
C GLU A 46 6.55 4.17 2.03
N GLY A 47 6.93 3.69 0.84
CA GLY A 47 6.43 4.24 -0.43
C GLY A 47 4.93 3.98 -0.69
N CYS A 48 4.30 3.11 0.10
CA CYS A 48 2.87 2.78 0.02
C CYS A 48 2.15 2.92 1.36
N LEU A 49 2.79 3.56 2.34
CA LEU A 49 2.19 3.90 3.61
C LEU A 49 1.37 5.19 3.46
N VAL A 50 0.06 5.10 3.71
CA VAL A 50 -0.85 6.26 3.69
C VAL A 50 -0.93 6.91 5.07
N SER A 51 -0.99 6.11 6.13
CA SER A 51 -1.05 6.63 7.50
C SER A 51 -0.41 5.68 8.51
N ASN A 52 0.14 6.28 9.57
CA ASN A 52 0.69 5.60 10.73
C ASN A 52 0.27 6.40 11.98
N THR A 53 -0.75 5.91 12.68
CA THR A 53 -1.36 6.60 13.84
C THR A 53 -1.71 5.58 14.93
N GLU A 54 -2.28 6.03 16.05
CA GLU A 54 -2.77 5.15 17.12
C GLU A 54 -3.82 4.14 16.65
N SER A 55 -4.52 4.45 15.55
CA SER A 55 -5.48 3.53 14.91
C SER A 55 -4.82 2.42 14.08
N GLY A 56 -3.50 2.48 13.88
CA GLY A 56 -2.71 1.52 13.13
C GLY A 56 -2.06 2.08 11.87
N PHE A 57 -1.67 1.17 10.99
CA PHE A 57 -1.05 1.46 9.70
C PHE A 57 -2.05 1.25 8.57
N VAL A 58 -2.12 2.20 7.64
CA VAL A 58 -2.86 2.04 6.38
C VAL A 58 -1.87 2.01 5.25
N PHE A 59 -1.90 0.93 4.46
CA PHE A 59 -1.14 0.81 3.22
C PHE A 59 -2.08 0.84 2.03
N ARG A 60 -1.70 1.56 0.98
CA ARG A 60 -2.42 1.61 -0.30
C ARG A 60 -1.42 1.42 -1.44
N PHE A 61 -1.65 0.41 -2.26
CA PHE A 61 -0.71 0.01 -3.31
C PHE A 61 -1.42 -0.68 -4.46
N GLN A 62 -0.81 -0.58 -5.64
CA GLN A 62 -1.23 -1.32 -6.82
C GLN A 62 -0.62 -2.73 -6.83
N GLY A 63 -1.15 -3.59 -7.69
CA GLY A 63 -0.56 -4.87 -8.00
C GLY A 63 -1.18 -5.52 -9.23
N GLY A 64 -0.58 -6.62 -9.65
CA GLY A 64 -0.98 -7.33 -10.86
C GLY A 64 -0.26 -8.66 -11.01
N ALA A 65 -0.35 -9.26 -12.20
CA ALA A 65 0.27 -10.55 -12.48
C ALA A 65 1.80 -10.52 -12.25
N PRO A 66 2.44 -11.63 -11.87
CA PRO A 66 3.89 -11.67 -11.79
C PRO A 66 4.54 -11.14 -13.07
N GLY A 67 5.43 -10.15 -12.94
CA GLY A 67 6.02 -9.47 -14.10
C GLY A 67 5.39 -8.12 -14.47
N TRP A 68 4.24 -7.74 -13.88
CA TRP A 68 3.49 -6.54 -14.29
C TRP A 68 4.30 -5.23 -14.26
N GLN A 69 5.21 -5.08 -13.29
CA GLN A 69 6.08 -3.90 -13.16
C GLN A 69 7.21 -3.85 -14.20
N GLN A 70 7.54 -4.99 -14.81
CA GLN A 70 8.59 -5.11 -15.83
C GLN A 70 8.06 -4.85 -17.24
N GLN A 71 6.74 -4.77 -17.41
CA GLN A 71 6.12 -4.41 -18.68
C GLN A 71 6.36 -2.94 -19.01
N ILE A 72 6.27 -2.59 -20.30
CA ILE A 72 6.45 -1.23 -20.80
C ILE A 72 5.23 -0.88 -21.68
N PRO A 73 4.24 -0.12 -21.16
CA PRO A 73 4.17 0.42 -19.79
C PRO A 73 3.88 -0.65 -18.73
N PRO A 74 4.13 -0.38 -17.43
CA PRO A 74 3.65 -1.25 -16.35
C PRO A 74 2.13 -1.42 -16.38
N GLU A 75 1.64 -2.64 -16.13
CA GLU A 75 0.21 -2.99 -16.20
C GLU A 75 -0.36 -3.49 -14.85
N PRO A 76 -0.59 -2.59 -13.88
CA PRO A 76 -1.30 -2.95 -12.66
C PRO A 76 -2.77 -3.27 -12.98
N THR A 77 -3.40 -4.13 -12.17
CA THR A 77 -4.80 -4.55 -12.38
C THR A 77 -5.67 -4.38 -11.14
N VAL A 78 -5.06 -4.36 -9.97
CA VAL A 78 -5.76 -4.27 -8.69
C VAL A 78 -5.14 -3.15 -7.86
N LEU A 79 -6.00 -2.34 -7.27
CA LEU A 79 -5.63 -1.43 -6.19
C LEU A 79 -6.08 -2.07 -4.87
N THR A 80 -5.21 -2.04 -3.88
CA THR A 80 -5.46 -2.60 -2.55
C THR A 80 -5.20 -1.54 -1.48
N GLU A 81 -6.12 -1.43 -0.53
CA GLU A 81 -5.96 -0.68 0.71
C GLU A 81 -6.21 -1.61 1.90
N ILE A 82 -5.29 -1.62 2.86
CA ILE A 82 -5.34 -2.52 4.03
C ILE A 82 -4.98 -1.72 5.28
N ARG A 83 -5.76 -1.91 6.35
CA ARG A 83 -5.42 -1.40 7.68
C ARG A 83 -4.90 -2.53 8.58
N VAL A 84 -3.79 -2.28 9.27
CA VAL A 84 -3.13 -3.20 10.20
C VAL A 84 -3.03 -2.55 11.57
N SER A 85 -3.11 -3.33 12.64
CA SER A 85 -3.01 -2.86 14.02
C SER A 85 -1.70 -2.11 14.28
N ALA A 86 -1.70 -1.22 15.28
CA ALA A 86 -0.55 -0.41 15.65
C ALA A 86 0.67 -1.22 16.12
N ASP A 87 0.47 -2.46 16.60
CA ASP A 87 1.56 -3.41 16.89
C ASP A 87 2.09 -4.15 15.64
N GLY A 88 1.39 -4.03 14.51
CA GLY A 88 1.71 -4.65 13.22
C GLY A 88 1.32 -6.13 13.08
N ASP A 89 0.57 -6.70 14.03
CA ASP A 89 0.34 -8.15 14.10
C ASP A 89 -0.99 -8.62 13.51
N ARG A 90 -1.99 -7.72 13.37
CA ARG A 90 -3.35 -8.09 12.96
C ARG A 90 -3.89 -7.21 11.84
N ILE A 91 -4.45 -7.84 10.81
CA ILE A 91 -5.30 -7.15 9.83
C ILE A 91 -6.56 -6.66 10.53
N LEU A 92 -6.78 -5.35 10.52
CA LEU A 92 -7.99 -4.74 11.08
C LEU A 92 -9.13 -4.80 10.06
N ASP A 93 -8.86 -4.36 8.83
CA ASP A 93 -9.80 -4.45 7.70
C ASP A 93 -9.07 -4.31 6.35
N VAL A 94 -9.83 -4.43 5.27
CA VAL A 94 -9.40 -4.24 3.89
C VAL A 94 -10.37 -3.24 3.26
N PRO A 95 -10.16 -1.92 3.43
CA PRO A 95 -11.09 -0.92 2.94
C PRO A 95 -11.34 -1.00 1.43
N TYR A 96 -10.35 -1.46 0.66
CA TYR A 96 -10.46 -1.62 -0.78
C TYR A 96 -9.60 -2.78 -1.30
N ASN A 97 -10.13 -3.60 -2.21
CA ASN A 97 -9.37 -4.58 -2.99
C ASN A 97 -10.14 -4.88 -4.28
N GLY A 98 -9.80 -4.19 -5.36
CA GLY A 98 -10.57 -4.26 -6.60
C GLY A 98 -9.88 -3.59 -7.78
N PRO A 99 -10.59 -3.37 -8.90
CA PRO A 99 -10.05 -2.72 -10.08
C PRO A 99 -9.37 -1.39 -9.77
N LEU A 100 -8.48 -0.93 -10.65
CA LEU A 100 -7.93 0.41 -10.54
C LEU A 100 -9.10 1.41 -10.56
N LEU A 101 -9.08 2.33 -9.60
CA LEU A 101 -9.98 3.47 -9.65
C LEU A 101 -9.56 4.31 -10.85
N PRO A 102 -10.51 4.86 -11.63
CA PRO A 102 -10.16 5.87 -12.62
C PRO A 102 -9.36 6.94 -11.89
N ASP A 103 -8.25 7.37 -12.48
CA ASP A 103 -7.49 8.49 -11.96
C ASP A 103 -8.50 9.59 -11.62
N THR A 104 -8.54 10.03 -10.36
CA THR A 104 -9.02 11.38 -10.05
C THR A 104 -8.00 12.32 -10.70
N GLN A 105 -8.09 12.42 -12.02
CA GLN A 105 -7.21 13.13 -12.90
C GLN A 105 -7.51 14.63 -12.70
N SER A 106 -6.50 15.41 -12.37
CA SER A 106 -6.42 16.81 -12.82
C SER A 106 -7.43 17.82 -12.25
N ASP A 107 -7.42 18.08 -10.93
CA ASP A 107 -8.05 19.30 -10.37
C ASP A 107 -7.05 20.29 -9.75
N PHE A 108 -5.76 20.15 -10.09
CA PHE A 108 -4.83 21.26 -9.95
C PHE A 108 -4.91 22.10 -11.23
N PRO A 109 -5.41 23.35 -11.19
CA PRO A 109 -5.29 24.24 -12.33
C PRO A 109 -3.80 24.41 -12.62
N SER A 110 -3.37 23.95 -13.80
CA SER A 110 -2.10 24.37 -14.38
C SER A 110 -2.27 25.84 -14.76
N THR A 111 -2.00 26.74 -13.81
CA THR A 111 -1.71 28.13 -14.14
C THR A 111 -0.34 28.16 -14.81
N SER A 112 -0.35 27.95 -16.12
CA SER A 112 0.63 28.57 -17.00
C SER A 112 0.45 30.08 -16.91
N GLN A 113 1.19 30.71 -16.00
CA GLN A 113 1.53 32.12 -16.10
C GLN A 113 2.99 32.16 -16.53
N ASP A 114 3.20 32.24 -17.85
CA ASP A 114 4.39 32.87 -18.41
C ASP A 114 4.11 34.36 -18.61
N PRO A 115 5.11 35.24 -18.38
CA PRO A 115 4.98 36.70 -18.54
C PRO A 115 4.89 37.17 -20.00
#